data_AF-A0A9P9DI16-F1
#
_entry.id   AF-A0A9P9DI16-F1
#
_cell.length_a   1.000
_cell.length_b   1.000
_cell.length_c   1.000
_cell.angle_alpha   90.00
_cell.angle_beta   90.00
_cell.angle_gamma   90.00
#
_symmetry.space_group_name_H-M   'P 1'
#
loop_
_entity.id
_entity.type
_entity.pdbx_description
1 polymer ?
#
loop_
_entity_poly.entity_id
_entity_poly.type
_entity_poly.pdbx_seq_one_letter_code
_entity_poly.pdbx_strand_id
1 'polypeptide(L)'
;MPESSFTQVNRRIEEERRAKFCGTASLSISSLKPLLRTTNPVRRPRLYREEHGCRQEDNRHHAKATISQHDFEIALTNAGISASRLQNDALPYPRLELPPGVQLECLQGADRIMAADEVFDGTNKRWIVDLYLDDLSDDLKTLFVEEYEYQKEPDDGEFYCKIRGYQGHHGDENPFFERIWLGRLSALSKNRRGLLDQLFRHKKYTDAFDALLAIPALFCGFRLTVVHQVISMRCEEPNLHYLKHILKVWSDICSGDFQTMRLIDRPTIERVQGTAPGAFSTDHDELLSDLKSGRILGNFSEQQRGEMWVRICEVSRQCLIPSPTHLSTFPGHPASGQAVQYPPSLIIQT
;
A
#
# COMPACT_ATOMS: atom_id res chain seq x y z
N MET A 1 25.61 -19.73 2.90
CA MET A 1 25.41 -19.82 1.45
C MET A 1 24.21 -19.01 0.86
N PRO A 2 23.71 -17.89 1.44
CA PRO A 2 22.62 -17.14 0.78
C PRO A 2 23.03 -15.79 0.13
N GLU A 3 24.23 -15.26 0.37
CA GLU A 3 24.70 -14.02 -0.28
C GLU A 3 24.95 -14.17 -1.80
N SER A 4 25.38 -15.37 -2.21
CA SER A 4 25.59 -15.69 -3.62
C SER A 4 24.29 -15.68 -4.43
N SER A 5 23.17 -16.11 -3.83
CA SER A 5 21.86 -16.09 -4.48
C SER A 5 21.31 -14.67 -4.60
N PHE A 6 21.38 -13.86 -3.54
CA PHE A 6 20.93 -12.46 -3.60
C PHE A 6 21.68 -11.66 -4.66
N THR A 7 23.00 -11.75 -4.69
CA THR A 7 23.84 -10.99 -5.65
C THR A 7 23.57 -11.42 -7.09
N GLN A 8 23.31 -12.70 -7.33
CA GLN A 8 22.97 -13.22 -8.65
C GLN A 8 21.61 -12.72 -9.12
N VAL A 9 20.58 -12.77 -8.27
CA VAL A 9 19.24 -12.25 -8.57
C VAL A 9 19.29 -10.74 -8.82
N ASN A 10 19.97 -10.00 -7.96
CA ASN A 10 20.15 -8.56 -8.13
C ASN A 10 20.79 -8.22 -9.49
N ARG A 11 21.87 -8.93 -9.85
CA ARG A 11 22.56 -8.73 -11.12
C ARG A 11 21.65 -9.01 -12.31
N ARG A 12 20.91 -10.12 -12.28
CA ARG A 12 19.96 -10.49 -13.33
C ARG A 12 18.92 -9.39 -13.53
N ILE A 13 18.32 -8.89 -12.45
CA ILE A 13 17.29 -7.83 -12.52
C ILE A 13 17.88 -6.52 -13.04
N GLU A 14 19.10 -6.16 -12.62
CA GLU A 14 19.79 -4.95 -13.12
C GLU A 14 20.21 -5.06 -14.59
N GLU A 15 20.66 -6.23 -15.03
CA GLU A 15 20.95 -6.51 -16.45
C GLU A 15 19.68 -6.41 -17.29
N GLU A 16 18.57 -7.00 -16.84
CA GLU A 16 17.27 -6.88 -17.48
C GLU A 16 16.80 -5.42 -17.54
N ARG A 17 16.85 -4.71 -16.42
CA ARG A 17 16.50 -3.27 -16.33
C ARG A 17 17.21 -2.45 -17.39
N ARG A 18 18.52 -2.66 -17.56
CA ARG A 18 19.33 -1.94 -18.55
C ARG A 18 19.00 -2.37 -19.98
N ALA A 19 18.80 -3.67 -20.21
CA ALA A 19 18.50 -4.20 -21.53
C ALA A 19 17.10 -3.77 -22.03
N LYS A 20 16.14 -3.63 -21.12
CA LYS A 20 14.75 -3.27 -21.43
C LYS A 20 14.48 -1.77 -21.42
N PHE A 21 15.45 -0.95 -21.01
CA PHE A 21 15.30 0.50 -20.98
C PHE A 21 15.38 1.09 -22.39
N CYS A 22 14.32 1.77 -22.78
CA CYS A 22 14.20 2.41 -24.10
C CYS A 22 14.73 3.86 -24.09
N GLY A 23 14.66 4.54 -22.95
CA GLY A 23 15.03 5.94 -22.77
C GLY A 23 13.97 6.74 -22.02
N THR A 24 14.24 8.03 -21.83
CA THR A 24 13.36 8.95 -21.09
C THR A 24 12.72 9.96 -22.04
N ALA A 25 11.39 10.13 -21.93
CA ALA A 25 10.61 10.98 -22.82
C ALA A 25 9.56 11.81 -22.08
N SER A 26 9.14 12.92 -22.69
CA SER A 26 8.00 13.71 -22.25
C SER A 26 6.72 13.28 -22.98
N LEU A 27 5.81 12.62 -22.25
CA LEU A 27 4.56 12.06 -22.77
C LEU A 27 3.34 12.84 -22.29
N SER A 28 2.26 12.81 -23.07
CA SER A 28 0.96 13.32 -22.64
C SER A 28 0.42 12.49 -21.48
N ILE A 29 -0.13 13.15 -20.46
CA ILE A 29 -0.78 12.48 -19.31
C ILE A 29 -1.95 11.60 -19.78
N SER A 30 -2.67 12.02 -20.82
CA SER A 30 -3.80 11.26 -21.38
C SER A 30 -3.41 9.90 -21.99
N SER A 31 -2.12 9.72 -22.29
CA SER A 31 -1.56 8.50 -22.85
C SER A 31 -1.04 7.53 -21.78
N LEU A 32 -1.12 7.92 -20.50
CA LEU A 32 -0.63 7.14 -19.38
C LEU A 32 -1.80 6.51 -18.63
N LYS A 33 -1.78 5.18 -18.53
CA LYS A 33 -2.75 4.41 -17.76
C LYS A 33 -2.12 4.05 -16.41
N PRO A 34 -2.56 4.67 -15.30
CA PRO A 34 -2.06 4.33 -13.99
C PRO A 34 -2.41 2.88 -13.65
N LEU A 35 -1.40 2.06 -13.32
CA LEU A 35 -1.65 0.74 -12.76
C LEU A 35 -1.95 0.89 -11.27
N LEU A 36 -3.22 0.79 -10.89
CA LEU A 36 -3.65 0.81 -9.50
C LEU A 36 -3.33 -0.54 -8.84
N ARG A 37 -2.06 -0.79 -8.50
CA ARG A 37 -1.66 -1.95 -7.66
C ARG A 37 -1.86 -1.67 -6.17
N THR A 38 -1.81 -0.40 -5.77
CA THR A 38 -2.04 0.01 -4.39
C THR A 38 -3.50 0.41 -4.23
N THR A 39 -4.12 -0.08 -3.15
CA THR A 39 -5.54 0.14 -2.82
C THR A 39 -5.87 1.59 -2.51
N ASN A 40 -4.87 2.47 -2.34
CA ASN A 40 -5.06 3.91 -2.17
C ASN A 40 -3.81 4.70 -2.60
N PRO A 41 -3.77 5.32 -3.79
CA PRO A 41 -2.77 6.34 -4.07
C PRO A 41 -3.01 7.52 -3.13
N VAL A 42 -2.06 7.80 -2.23
CA VAL A 42 -2.11 9.03 -1.42
C VAL A 42 -1.97 10.21 -2.38
N ARG A 43 -3.09 10.75 -2.84
CA ARG A 43 -3.12 11.92 -3.71
C ARG A 43 -2.52 13.09 -2.94
N ARG A 44 -1.44 13.68 -3.47
CA ARG A 44 -0.82 14.90 -2.90
C ARG A 44 -1.01 16.11 -3.83
N PRO A 45 -2.23 16.47 -4.24
CA PRO A 45 -2.46 17.59 -5.18
C PRO A 45 -1.97 18.92 -4.61
N ARG A 46 -1.92 19.08 -3.28
CA ARG A 46 -1.38 20.28 -2.61
C ARG A 46 0.11 20.49 -2.89
N LEU A 47 0.91 19.42 -2.90
CA LEU A 47 2.35 19.50 -3.20
C LEU A 47 2.58 20.07 -4.61
N TYR A 48 1.84 19.57 -5.60
CA TYR A 48 1.99 19.98 -7.00
C TYR A 48 1.47 21.40 -7.28
N ARG A 49 0.44 21.84 -6.54
CA ARG A 49 -0.05 23.21 -6.63
C ARG A 49 0.99 24.22 -6.12
N GLU A 50 1.77 23.84 -5.10
CA GLU A 50 2.83 24.67 -4.53
C GLU A 50 4.12 24.62 -5.35
N GLU A 51 4.44 23.49 -5.99
CA GLU A 51 5.64 23.32 -6.82
C GLU A 51 5.52 23.90 -8.25
N HIS A 52 4.33 24.36 -8.65
CA HIS A 52 4.04 24.93 -9.97
C HIS A 52 4.47 24.05 -11.18
N GLY A 53 4.55 22.73 -11.03
CA GLY A 53 4.99 21.85 -12.12
C GLY A 53 5.50 20.48 -11.70
N CYS A 54 6.16 19.80 -12.66
CA CYS A 54 6.91 18.57 -12.44
C CYS A 54 8.40 18.91 -12.35
N ARG A 55 9.10 18.41 -11.31
CA ARG A 55 10.57 18.50 -11.22
C ARG A 55 11.19 17.61 -12.29
N GLN A 56 11.54 18.20 -13.44
CA GLN A 56 12.08 17.47 -14.58
C GLN A 56 13.49 16.91 -14.33
N GLU A 57 14.25 17.51 -13.42
CA GLU A 57 15.66 17.14 -13.18
C GLU A 57 15.83 16.02 -12.15
N ASP A 58 14.77 15.69 -11.40
CA ASP A 58 14.84 14.67 -10.37
C ASP A 58 14.19 13.39 -10.89
N ASN A 59 15.01 12.43 -11.32
CA ASN A 59 14.59 11.13 -11.84
C ASN A 59 13.66 10.38 -10.87
N ARG A 60 13.67 10.72 -9.57
CA ARG A 60 12.71 10.17 -8.59
C ARG A 60 11.26 10.56 -8.88
N HIS A 61 11.04 11.62 -9.67
CA HIS A 61 9.75 12.16 -10.10
C HIS A 61 9.28 11.60 -11.45
N HIS A 62 10.15 10.90 -12.18
CA HIS A 62 9.76 10.25 -13.43
C HIS A 62 8.75 9.13 -13.15
N ALA A 63 7.76 9.02 -14.03
CA ALA A 63 6.94 7.81 -14.06
C ALA A 63 7.71 6.71 -14.81
N LYS A 64 7.47 5.44 -14.45
CA LYS A 64 8.00 4.31 -15.23
C LYS A 64 6.83 3.65 -15.95
N ALA A 65 6.94 3.46 -17.25
CA ALA A 65 5.88 2.87 -18.05
C ALA A 65 6.42 1.83 -19.03
N THR A 66 5.57 0.86 -19.36
CA THR A 66 5.86 -0.17 -20.35
C THR A 66 5.25 0.17 -21.70
N ILE A 67 5.99 -0.11 -22.77
CA ILE A 67 5.59 0.10 -24.17
C ILE A 67 5.94 -1.13 -25.00
N SER A 68 5.08 -1.51 -25.95
CA SER A 68 5.38 -2.57 -26.89
C SER A 68 6.48 -2.14 -27.86
N GLN A 69 7.28 -3.08 -28.36
CA GLN A 69 8.32 -2.78 -29.36
C GLN A 69 7.72 -2.09 -30.60
N HIS A 70 6.55 -2.54 -31.03
CA HIS A 70 5.85 -2.00 -32.19
C HIS A 70 5.42 -0.54 -31.99
N ASP A 71 4.76 -0.24 -30.86
CA ASP A 71 4.29 1.12 -30.56
C ASP A 71 5.46 2.08 -30.35
N PHE A 72 6.57 1.60 -29.78
CA PHE A 72 7.78 2.37 -29.59
C PHE A 72 8.41 2.79 -30.92
N GLU A 73 8.53 1.88 -31.88
CA GLU A 73 9.07 2.18 -33.22
C GLU A 73 8.18 3.16 -34.00
N ILE A 74 6.86 3.01 -33.90
CA ILE A 74 5.92 3.95 -34.52
C ILE A 74 6.05 5.33 -33.88
N ALA A 75 6.12 5.41 -32.55
CA ALA A 75 6.25 6.67 -31.83
C ALA A 75 7.56 7.40 -32.20
N LEU A 76 8.67 6.67 -32.32
CA LEU A 76 9.96 7.23 -32.78
C LEU A 76 9.86 7.78 -34.21
N THR A 77 9.24 7.01 -35.11
CA THR A 77 9.07 7.40 -36.51
C THR A 77 8.20 8.65 -36.65
N ASN A 78 7.08 8.70 -35.94
CA ASN A 78 6.17 9.84 -35.94
C ASN A 78 6.81 11.10 -35.38
N ALA A 79 7.64 10.95 -34.34
CA ALA A 79 8.35 12.08 -33.74
C ALA A 79 9.61 12.50 -34.53
N GLY A 80 10.08 11.68 -35.47
CA GLY A 80 11.35 11.90 -36.18
C GLY A 80 12.56 11.85 -35.25
N ILE A 81 12.50 11.04 -34.19
CA ILE A 81 13.53 10.94 -33.15
C ILE A 81 14.23 9.59 -33.22
N SER A 82 15.56 9.57 -33.04
CA SER A 82 16.32 8.33 -32.89
C SER A 82 16.23 7.79 -31.46
N ALA A 83 16.26 6.46 -31.29
CA ALA A 83 16.29 5.84 -29.96
C ALA A 83 17.46 6.34 -29.10
N SER A 84 18.63 6.57 -29.71
CA SER A 84 19.81 7.14 -29.03
C SER A 84 19.55 8.49 -28.39
N ARG A 85 18.62 9.29 -28.93
CA ARG A 85 18.28 10.60 -28.37
C ARG A 85 17.46 10.48 -27.08
N LEU A 86 16.62 9.45 -26.95
CA LEU A 86 15.89 9.17 -25.71
C LEU A 86 16.82 8.62 -24.61
N GLN A 87 17.89 7.93 -24.99
CA GLN A 87 18.85 7.34 -24.05
C GLN A 87 19.86 8.36 -23.49
N ASN A 88 19.98 9.54 -24.09
CA ASN A 88 21.02 10.51 -23.76
C ASN A 88 20.81 11.26 -22.43
N ASP A 89 19.81 10.91 -21.62
CA ASP A 89 19.46 11.49 -20.30
C ASP A 89 19.80 12.99 -20.17
N ALA A 90 19.40 13.76 -21.18
CA ALA A 90 19.76 15.17 -21.33
C ALA A 90 18.51 16.02 -21.43
N LEU A 91 18.46 17.06 -20.60
CA LEU A 91 17.40 18.05 -20.61
C LEU A 91 17.55 19.01 -21.80
N PRO A 92 16.44 19.45 -22.42
CA PRO A 92 15.06 19.01 -22.18
C PRO A 92 14.78 17.64 -22.80
N TYR A 93 14.05 16.78 -22.06
CA TYR A 93 13.68 15.46 -22.56
C TYR A 93 12.86 15.54 -23.85
N PRO A 94 13.11 14.66 -24.83
CA PRO A 94 12.39 14.70 -26.10
C PRO A 94 10.89 14.44 -25.91
N ARG A 95 10.05 15.19 -26.64
CA ARG A 95 8.60 14.98 -26.64
C ARG A 95 8.28 13.80 -27.55
N LEU A 96 7.60 12.81 -26.98
CA LEU A 96 7.16 11.65 -27.73
C LEU A 96 5.63 11.67 -27.77
N GLU A 97 5.07 11.52 -28.97
CA GLU A 97 3.63 11.40 -29.19
C GLU A 97 3.32 9.94 -29.49
N LEU A 98 2.40 9.36 -28.73
CA LEU A 98 1.98 7.98 -28.96
C LEU A 98 0.92 7.92 -30.06
N PRO A 99 0.79 6.78 -30.75
CA PRO A 99 -0.29 6.57 -31.70
C PRO A 99 -1.66 6.76 -31.05
N PRO A 100 -2.66 7.27 -31.79
CA PRO A 100 -4.00 7.46 -31.25
C PRO A 100 -4.59 6.12 -30.78
N GLY A 101 -5.10 6.10 -29.55
CA GLY A 101 -5.69 4.91 -28.91
C GLY A 101 -4.73 4.06 -28.07
N VAL A 102 -3.42 4.33 -28.10
CA VAL A 102 -2.44 3.64 -27.25
C VAL A 102 -2.39 4.29 -25.87
N GLN A 103 -2.46 3.45 -24.83
CA GLN A 103 -2.25 3.85 -23.44
C GLN A 103 -1.15 2.97 -22.82
N LEU A 104 -0.12 3.61 -22.26
CA LEU A 104 0.98 2.90 -21.62
C LEU A 104 0.61 2.53 -20.19
N GLU A 105 0.95 1.31 -19.79
CA GLU A 105 0.79 0.88 -18.40
C GLU A 105 1.90 1.50 -17.54
N CYS A 106 1.51 2.34 -16.56
CA CYS A 106 2.45 2.95 -15.64
C CYS A 106 2.67 2.08 -14.41
N LEU A 107 3.88 1.56 -14.27
CA LEU A 107 4.32 0.75 -13.13
C LEU A 107 4.61 1.60 -11.89
N GLN A 108 4.99 2.87 -12.08
CA GLN A 108 5.36 3.80 -11.01
C GLN A 108 4.86 5.22 -11.32
N GLY A 109 4.41 5.94 -10.29
CA GLY A 109 3.99 7.35 -10.39
C GLY A 109 2.51 7.58 -10.70
N ALA A 110 1.66 6.56 -10.57
CA ALA A 110 0.22 6.65 -10.82
C ALA A 110 -0.48 7.75 -9.99
N ASP A 111 -0.16 7.85 -8.70
CA ASP A 111 -0.63 8.88 -7.79
C ASP A 111 -0.28 10.30 -8.27
N ARG A 112 0.92 10.46 -8.83
CA ARG A 112 1.43 11.73 -9.34
C ARG A 112 0.78 12.10 -10.66
N ILE A 113 0.64 11.15 -11.57
CA ILE A 113 -0.04 11.33 -12.86
C ILE A 113 -1.49 11.75 -12.61
N MET A 114 -2.18 11.09 -11.66
CA MET A 114 -3.55 11.46 -11.28
C MET A 114 -3.62 12.84 -10.63
N ALA A 115 -2.74 13.15 -9.67
CA ALA A 115 -2.71 14.47 -9.03
C ALA A 115 -2.35 15.59 -10.02
N ALA A 116 -1.46 15.32 -10.97
CA ALA A 116 -1.09 16.22 -12.05
C ALA A 116 -2.26 16.49 -12.99
N ASP A 117 -3.06 15.47 -13.32
CA ASP A 117 -4.25 15.67 -14.14
C ASP A 117 -5.29 16.56 -13.45
N GLU A 118 -5.44 16.45 -12.12
CA GLU A 118 -6.35 17.29 -11.33
C GLU A 118 -5.86 18.75 -11.18
N VAL A 119 -4.54 18.98 -11.16
CA VAL A 119 -3.96 20.30 -10.83
C VAL A 119 -3.56 21.11 -12.05
N PHE A 120 -3.11 20.46 -13.13
CA PHE A 120 -2.68 21.19 -14.33
C PHE A 120 -3.88 21.61 -15.17
N ASP A 121 -4.04 22.93 -15.36
CA ASP A 121 -4.98 23.52 -16.31
C ASP A 121 -4.30 23.74 -17.68
N GLY A 122 -4.95 23.33 -18.76
CA GLY A 122 -4.52 23.62 -20.14
C GLY A 122 -4.24 22.40 -21.04
N THR A 123 -3.84 22.68 -22.29
CA THR A 123 -3.66 21.72 -23.39
C THR A 123 -2.29 21.02 -23.42
N ASN A 124 -1.40 21.28 -22.46
CA ASN A 124 -0.01 20.80 -22.49
C ASN A 124 0.36 20.01 -21.22
N LYS A 125 -0.54 19.13 -20.77
CA LYS A 125 -0.32 18.23 -19.63
C LYS A 125 0.63 17.10 -20.01
N ARG A 126 1.92 17.28 -19.74
CA ARG A 126 2.94 16.25 -20.00
C ARG A 126 3.68 15.84 -18.73
N TRP A 127 4.13 14.59 -18.71
CA TRP A 127 4.95 14.04 -17.65
C TRP A 127 6.23 13.42 -18.21
N ILE A 128 7.30 13.41 -17.42
CA ILE A 128 8.55 12.75 -17.80
C ILE A 128 8.46 11.28 -17.43
N VAL A 129 8.70 10.41 -18.41
CA VAL A 129 8.49 8.97 -18.30
C VAL A 129 9.73 8.21 -18.77
N ASP A 130 10.21 7.32 -17.91
CA ASP A 130 11.21 6.32 -18.24
C ASP A 130 10.50 5.13 -18.89
N LEU A 131 10.83 4.87 -20.15
CA LEU A 131 10.18 3.85 -20.97
C LEU A 131 10.94 2.53 -20.91
N TYR A 132 10.19 1.45 -20.73
CA TYR A 132 10.69 0.08 -20.76
C TYR A 132 9.86 -0.75 -21.73
N LEU A 133 10.45 -1.79 -22.33
CA LEU A 133 9.69 -2.77 -23.10
C LEU A 133 8.70 -3.52 -22.20
N ASP A 134 7.58 -3.98 -22.76
CA ASP A 134 6.47 -4.60 -22.01
C ASP A 134 6.72 -6.04 -21.53
N ASP A 135 7.75 -6.70 -22.06
CA ASP A 135 8.17 -8.06 -21.70
C ASP A 135 9.07 -8.12 -20.45
N LEU A 136 8.77 -7.31 -19.44
CA LEU A 136 9.46 -7.32 -18.14
C LEU A 136 9.06 -8.52 -17.29
N SER A 137 10.04 -9.10 -16.60
CA SER A 137 9.84 -10.08 -15.55
C SER A 137 9.02 -9.50 -14.39
N ASP A 138 8.30 -10.37 -13.68
CA ASP A 138 7.53 -9.98 -12.49
C ASP A 138 8.43 -9.44 -11.37
N ASP A 139 9.66 -9.94 -11.28
CA ASP A 139 10.66 -9.43 -10.33
C ASP A 139 11.03 -7.97 -10.64
N LEU A 140 11.27 -7.61 -11.90
CA LEU A 140 11.59 -6.23 -12.26
C LEU A 140 10.39 -5.29 -12.07
N LYS A 141 9.18 -5.74 -12.44
CA LYS A 141 7.93 -4.99 -12.16
C LYS A 141 7.76 -4.75 -10.66
N THR A 142 7.98 -5.78 -9.84
CA THR A 142 7.92 -5.69 -8.38
C THR A 142 8.99 -4.72 -7.87
N LEU A 143 10.23 -4.81 -8.35
CA LEU A 143 11.30 -3.90 -7.94
C LEU A 143 10.97 -2.43 -8.19
N PHE A 144 10.31 -2.09 -9.30
CA PHE A 144 9.87 -0.71 -9.54
C PHE A 144 8.79 -0.22 -8.57
N VAL A 145 7.85 -1.09 -8.22
CA VAL A 145 6.83 -0.77 -7.19
C VAL A 145 7.51 -0.58 -5.84
N GLU A 146 8.41 -1.48 -5.47
CA GLU A 146 9.15 -1.45 -4.21
C GLU A 146 10.07 -0.22 -4.11
N GLU A 147 10.74 0.18 -5.19
CA GLU A 147 11.54 1.41 -5.26
C GLU A 147 10.71 2.68 -5.06
N TYR A 148 9.46 2.69 -5.53
CA TYR A 148 8.54 3.78 -5.25
C TYR A 148 8.19 3.82 -3.76
N GLU A 149 7.81 2.67 -3.20
CA GLU A 149 7.57 2.54 -1.76
C GLU A 149 8.83 2.85 -0.93
N TYR A 150 10.04 2.74 -1.50
CA TYR A 150 11.29 3.20 -0.88
C TYR A 150 11.33 4.71 -0.62
N GLN A 151 10.63 5.51 -1.43
CA GLN A 151 10.60 6.97 -1.28
C GLN A 151 9.75 7.43 -0.08
N LYS A 152 8.75 6.64 0.32
CA LYS A 152 7.91 6.90 1.51
C LYS A 152 8.44 6.10 2.69
N GLU A 153 8.62 6.72 3.85
CA GLU A 153 8.99 5.94 5.05
C GLU A 153 7.85 4.97 5.44
N PRO A 154 8.09 3.65 5.53
CA PRO A 154 7.07 2.68 5.86
C PRO A 154 6.83 2.62 7.36
N ASP A 155 5.57 2.42 7.72
CA ASP A 155 5.22 2.09 9.09
C ASP A 155 5.56 0.63 9.43
N ASP A 156 5.48 0.29 10.72
CA ASP A 156 5.79 -1.07 11.19
C ASP A 156 4.87 -2.14 10.58
N GLY A 157 3.63 -1.76 10.25
CA GLY A 157 2.65 -2.66 9.64
C GLY A 157 3.01 -3.01 8.21
N GLU A 158 3.44 -2.01 7.44
CA GLU A 158 3.92 -2.19 6.06
C GLU A 158 5.15 -3.11 6.02
N PHE A 159 6.12 -2.90 6.94
CA PHE A 159 7.24 -3.83 7.09
C PHE A 159 6.79 -5.25 7.39
N TYR A 160 5.87 -5.43 8.35
CA TYR A 160 5.37 -6.75 8.71
C TYR A 160 4.71 -7.44 7.53
N CYS A 161 3.73 -6.78 6.89
CA CYS A 161 3.00 -7.32 5.75
C CYS A 161 3.92 -7.72 4.59
N LYS A 162 4.87 -6.86 4.20
CA LYS A 162 5.78 -7.13 3.09
C LYS A 162 6.75 -8.27 3.40
N ILE A 163 7.36 -8.27 4.58
CA ILE A 163 8.29 -9.33 4.99
C ILE A 163 7.58 -10.68 5.05
N ARG A 164 6.40 -10.76 5.69
CA ARG A 164 5.64 -12.01 5.77
C ARG A 164 5.10 -12.46 4.40
N GLY A 165 4.67 -11.51 3.57
CA GLY A 165 4.24 -11.78 2.20
C GLY A 165 5.34 -12.47 1.38
N TYR A 166 6.56 -11.93 1.40
CA TYR A 166 7.72 -12.50 0.72
C TYR A 166 8.27 -13.78 1.38
N GLN A 167 7.80 -14.13 2.58
CA GLN A 167 8.04 -15.42 3.22
C GLN A 167 6.95 -16.46 2.90
N GLY A 168 6.04 -16.16 1.97
CA GLY A 168 5.00 -17.09 1.51
C GLY A 168 3.66 -16.97 2.25
N HIS A 169 3.49 -15.98 3.14
CA HIS A 169 2.21 -15.79 3.83
C HIS A 169 1.26 -14.97 2.97
N HIS A 170 0.30 -15.64 2.32
CA HIS A 170 -0.68 -15.07 1.38
C HIS A 170 -0.07 -14.40 0.11
N GLY A 171 1.21 -14.66 -0.16
CA GLY A 171 1.92 -14.24 -1.37
C GLY A 171 2.94 -15.30 -1.78
N ASP A 172 3.67 -15.03 -2.86
CA ASP A 172 4.74 -15.92 -3.33
C ASP A 172 6.00 -15.71 -2.50
N GLU A 173 6.63 -16.82 -2.11
CA GLU A 173 7.92 -16.78 -1.44
C GLU A 173 8.96 -16.15 -2.38
N ASN A 174 9.58 -15.06 -1.92
CA ASN A 174 10.64 -14.37 -2.65
C ASN A 174 11.75 -13.92 -1.68
N PRO A 175 12.76 -14.78 -1.46
CA PRO A 175 13.86 -14.49 -0.53
C PRO A 175 14.69 -13.25 -0.91
N PHE A 176 14.64 -12.82 -2.17
CA PHE A 176 15.32 -11.61 -2.62
C PHE A 176 14.64 -10.36 -2.05
N PHE A 177 13.33 -10.20 -2.24
CA PHE A 177 12.60 -9.05 -1.70
C PHE A 177 12.46 -9.09 -0.18
N GLU A 178 12.34 -10.28 0.42
CA GLU A 178 12.43 -10.44 1.88
C GLU A 178 13.71 -9.78 2.42
N ARG A 179 14.86 -10.09 1.81
CA ARG A 179 16.15 -9.51 2.20
C ARG A 179 16.20 -7.99 2.03
N ILE A 180 15.62 -7.45 0.96
CA ILE A 180 15.60 -6.00 0.78
C ILE A 180 14.78 -5.33 1.89
N TRP A 181 13.59 -5.86 2.21
CA TRP A 181 12.74 -5.30 3.27
C TRP A 181 13.37 -5.43 4.67
N LEU A 182 13.99 -6.57 4.98
CA LEU A 182 14.76 -6.76 6.21
C LEU A 182 15.97 -5.80 6.30
N GLY A 183 16.67 -5.60 5.18
CA GLY A 183 17.79 -4.66 5.07
C GLY A 183 17.34 -3.21 5.30
N ARG A 184 16.23 -2.81 4.68
CA ARG A 184 15.61 -1.49 4.84
C ARG A 184 15.20 -1.23 6.29
N LEU A 185 14.52 -2.19 6.94
CA LEU A 185 14.13 -2.07 8.34
C LEU A 185 15.36 -1.90 9.24
N SER A 186 16.42 -2.67 8.99
CA SER A 186 17.67 -2.61 9.73
C SER A 186 18.40 -1.28 9.55
N ALA A 187 18.36 -0.71 8.34
CA ALA A 187 18.94 0.59 8.03
C ALA A 187 18.18 1.75 8.69
N LEU A 188 16.85 1.68 8.75
CA LEU A 188 16.02 2.68 9.44
C LEU A 188 16.16 2.59 10.96
N SER A 189 16.13 1.38 11.53
CA SER A 189 16.26 1.18 12.96
C SER A 189 16.67 -0.23 13.34
N LYS A 190 17.87 -0.35 13.93
CA LYS A 190 18.34 -1.59 14.55
C LYS A 190 17.39 -2.09 15.65
N ASN A 191 16.76 -1.18 16.38
CA ASN A 191 15.80 -1.54 17.42
C ASN A 191 14.54 -2.18 16.80
N ARG A 192 13.91 -1.54 15.81
CA ARG A 192 12.72 -2.09 15.13
C ARG A 192 13.01 -3.49 14.55
N ARG A 193 14.18 -3.68 13.94
CA ARG A 193 14.63 -5.00 13.47
C ARG A 193 14.68 -6.05 14.59
N GLY A 194 15.26 -5.69 15.73
CA GLY A 194 15.33 -6.57 16.91
C GLY A 194 13.97 -6.91 17.51
N LEU A 195 13.03 -5.95 17.53
CA LEU A 195 11.65 -6.18 17.98
C LEU A 195 10.91 -7.15 17.04
N LEU A 196 11.12 -7.02 15.73
CA LEU A 196 10.57 -7.96 14.75
C LEU A 196 11.15 -9.37 14.95
N ASP A 197 12.47 -9.50 15.13
CA ASP A 197 13.10 -10.80 15.43
C ASP A 197 12.56 -11.42 16.72
N GLN A 198 12.31 -10.61 17.74
CA GLN A 198 11.71 -11.09 18.97
C GLN A 198 10.29 -11.58 18.74
N LEU A 199 9.46 -10.82 18.02
CA LEU A 199 8.12 -11.26 17.64
C LEU A 199 8.17 -12.63 16.95
N PHE A 200 9.04 -12.80 15.96
CA PHE A 200 9.17 -14.08 15.24
C PHE A 200 9.62 -15.26 16.11
N ARG A 201 10.36 -15.02 17.20
CA ARG A 201 10.68 -16.07 18.19
C ARG A 201 9.46 -16.52 19.00
N HIS A 202 8.43 -15.68 19.13
CA HIS A 202 7.19 -16.01 19.84
C HIS A 202 6.14 -16.59 18.89
N LYS A 203 6.32 -17.87 18.52
CA LYS A 203 5.49 -18.55 17.50
C LYS A 203 3.98 -18.34 17.64
N LYS A 204 3.41 -18.43 18.85
CA LYS A 204 1.96 -18.22 19.04
C LYS A 204 1.49 -16.82 18.62
N TYR A 205 2.29 -15.79 18.93
CA TYR A 205 1.99 -14.43 18.51
C TYR A 205 2.21 -14.24 17.02
N THR A 206 3.30 -14.78 16.47
CA THR A 206 3.56 -14.78 15.03
C THR A 206 2.38 -15.41 14.28
N ASP A 207 1.95 -16.61 14.65
CA ASP A 207 0.83 -17.32 14.02
C ASP A 207 -0.48 -16.50 14.13
N ALA A 208 -0.72 -15.84 15.27
CA ALA A 208 -1.90 -15.01 15.46
C ALA A 208 -1.89 -13.71 14.63
N PHE A 209 -0.74 -13.04 14.50
CA PHE A 209 -0.62 -11.87 13.61
C PHE A 209 -0.63 -12.29 12.14
N ASP A 210 0.00 -13.39 11.77
CA ASP A 210 -0.03 -13.91 10.41
C ASP A 210 -1.44 -14.23 9.95
N ALA A 211 -2.30 -14.75 10.83
CA ALA A 211 -3.70 -14.98 10.52
C ALA A 211 -4.46 -13.67 10.16
N LEU A 212 -4.03 -12.53 10.72
CA LEU A 212 -4.59 -11.22 10.37
C LEU A 212 -4.12 -10.71 9.00
N LEU A 213 -3.08 -11.29 8.38
CA LEU A 213 -2.64 -10.91 7.03
C LEU A 213 -3.68 -11.24 5.95
N ALA A 214 -4.72 -12.01 6.27
CA ALA A 214 -5.91 -12.12 5.43
C ALA A 214 -6.56 -10.75 5.15
N ILE A 215 -6.35 -9.77 6.03
CA ILE A 215 -6.77 -8.37 5.89
C ILE A 215 -5.57 -7.47 6.17
N PRO A 216 -4.69 -7.23 5.16
CA PRO A 216 -3.47 -6.44 5.36
C PRO A 216 -3.73 -5.03 5.92
N ALA A 217 -4.90 -4.46 5.64
CA ALA A 217 -5.29 -3.14 6.14
C ALA A 217 -5.36 -3.07 7.69
N LEU A 218 -5.55 -4.19 8.39
CA LEU A 218 -5.56 -4.23 9.86
C LEU A 218 -4.21 -3.83 10.48
N PHE A 219 -3.14 -3.90 9.70
CA PHE A 219 -1.82 -3.48 10.15
C PHE A 219 -1.65 -1.95 10.08
N CYS A 220 -2.68 -1.18 9.72
CA CYS A 220 -2.64 0.27 9.86
C CYS A 220 -2.45 0.68 11.33
N GLY A 221 -1.44 1.49 11.61
CA GLY A 221 -1.10 1.86 12.99
C GLY A 221 -0.51 0.72 13.83
N PHE A 222 -0.19 -0.43 13.22
CA PHE A 222 0.59 -1.48 13.86
C PHE A 222 1.94 -0.93 14.29
N ARG A 223 2.40 -1.32 15.49
CA ARG A 223 3.66 -0.85 16.08
C ARG A 223 4.38 -2.00 16.74
N LEU A 224 5.59 -2.29 16.28
CA LEU A 224 6.45 -3.34 16.84
C LEU A 224 6.76 -3.08 18.32
N THR A 225 6.82 -1.81 18.74
CA THR A 225 7.00 -1.43 20.14
C THR A 225 5.84 -1.87 21.02
N VAL A 226 4.59 -1.76 20.54
CA VAL A 226 3.38 -2.16 21.28
C VAL A 226 3.34 -3.68 21.38
N VAL A 227 3.59 -4.38 20.26
CA VAL A 227 3.63 -5.85 20.25
C VAL A 227 4.67 -6.40 21.21
N HIS A 228 5.86 -5.78 21.25
CA HIS A 228 6.89 -6.15 22.21
C HIS A 228 6.43 -5.96 23.67
N GLN A 229 5.73 -4.87 23.99
CA GLN A 229 5.17 -4.66 25.34
C GLN A 229 4.17 -5.75 25.69
N VAL A 230 3.26 -6.09 24.77
CA VAL A 230 2.26 -7.16 24.93
C VAL A 230 2.92 -8.51 25.22
N ILE A 231 3.94 -8.87 24.44
CA ILE A 231 4.73 -10.09 24.67
C ILE A 231 5.40 -10.05 26.05
N SER A 232 5.93 -8.89 26.45
CA SER A 232 6.64 -8.71 27.72
C SER A 232 5.73 -8.76 28.94
N MET A 233 4.44 -8.43 28.81
CA MET A 233 3.46 -8.54 29.90
C MET A 233 3.18 -9.99 30.30
N ARG A 234 3.53 -10.98 29.47
CA ARG A 234 3.33 -12.42 29.71
C ARG A 234 1.87 -12.85 29.97
N CYS A 235 0.90 -12.00 29.64
CA CYS A 235 -0.52 -12.33 29.63
C CYS A 235 -0.89 -12.87 28.23
N GLU A 236 -0.42 -14.08 27.88
CA GLU A 236 -0.58 -14.60 26.52
C GLU A 236 -2.05 -14.84 26.15
N GLU A 237 -2.83 -15.44 27.06
CA GLU A 237 -4.17 -15.93 26.75
C GLU A 237 -5.14 -14.81 26.35
N PRO A 238 -5.27 -13.69 27.10
CA PRO A 238 -6.19 -12.60 26.72
C PRO A 238 -5.77 -11.91 25.43
N ASN A 239 -4.46 -11.73 25.21
CA ASN A 239 -3.95 -11.07 24.01
C ASN A 239 -4.15 -11.92 22.75
N LEU A 240 -3.83 -13.22 22.83
CA LEU A 240 -4.09 -14.16 21.74
C LEU A 240 -5.58 -14.32 21.48
N HIS A 241 -6.43 -14.29 22.52
CA HIS A 241 -7.87 -14.29 22.36
C HIS A 241 -8.35 -13.04 21.62
N TYR A 242 -7.84 -11.85 21.97
CA TYR A 242 -8.18 -10.61 21.30
C TYR A 242 -7.77 -10.61 19.82
N LEU A 243 -6.57 -11.11 19.47
CA LEU A 243 -6.14 -11.26 18.08
C LEU A 243 -7.08 -12.18 17.27
N LYS A 244 -7.51 -13.30 17.87
CA LYS A 244 -8.50 -14.20 17.25
C LYS A 244 -9.86 -13.52 17.10
N HIS A 245 -10.27 -12.73 18.09
CA HIS A 245 -11.51 -11.97 18.05
C HIS A 245 -11.49 -10.92 16.92
N ILE A 246 -10.38 -10.22 16.71
CA ILE A 246 -10.20 -9.32 15.56
C ILE A 246 -10.49 -10.07 14.25
N LEU A 247 -9.80 -11.19 14.01
CA LEU A 247 -9.99 -11.95 12.78
C LEU A 247 -11.44 -12.39 12.61
N LYS A 248 -12.07 -12.88 13.69
CA LYS A 248 -13.47 -13.32 13.67
C LYS A 248 -14.40 -12.18 13.27
N VAL A 249 -14.33 -11.02 13.93
CA VAL A 249 -15.23 -9.89 13.64
C VAL A 249 -15.09 -9.45 12.19
N TRP A 250 -13.87 -9.33 11.69
CA TRP A 250 -13.67 -8.90 10.30
C TRP A 250 -14.03 -9.98 9.28
N SER A 251 -13.85 -11.26 9.61
CA SER A 251 -14.39 -12.38 8.84
C SER A 251 -15.92 -12.30 8.77
N ASP A 252 -16.60 -12.06 9.88
CA ASP A 252 -18.06 -11.95 9.95
C ASP A 252 -18.57 -10.76 9.10
N ILE A 253 -17.89 -9.60 9.19
CA ILE A 253 -18.16 -8.43 8.32
C ILE A 253 -18.03 -8.81 6.84
N CYS A 254 -17.03 -9.61 6.48
CA CYS A 254 -16.77 -10.04 5.10
C CYS A 254 -17.50 -11.34 4.71
N SER A 255 -18.42 -11.87 5.54
CA SER A 255 -19.08 -13.18 5.35
C SER A 255 -18.10 -14.35 5.12
N GLY A 256 -16.89 -14.25 5.67
CA GLY A 256 -15.83 -15.25 5.51
C GLY A 256 -15.25 -15.34 4.10
N ASP A 257 -15.60 -14.43 3.19
CA ASP A 257 -15.01 -14.39 1.86
C ASP A 257 -13.61 -13.77 1.90
N PHE A 258 -12.62 -14.60 1.59
CA PHE A 258 -11.22 -14.21 1.58
C PHE A 258 -10.92 -13.11 0.56
N GLN A 259 -11.60 -13.07 -0.59
CA GLN A 259 -11.36 -12.01 -1.57
C GLN A 259 -11.88 -10.66 -1.07
N THR A 260 -13.08 -10.65 -0.49
CA THR A 260 -13.66 -9.48 0.20
C THR A 260 -12.74 -8.98 1.32
N MET A 261 -12.20 -9.87 2.14
CA MET A 261 -11.25 -9.53 3.22
C MET A 261 -10.01 -8.79 2.69
N ARG A 262 -9.46 -9.20 1.55
CA ARG A 262 -8.30 -8.53 0.93
C ARG A 262 -8.61 -7.16 0.33
N LEU A 263 -9.86 -6.91 -0.03
CA LEU A 263 -10.30 -5.65 -0.62
C LEU A 263 -10.57 -4.56 0.42
N ILE A 264 -10.64 -4.92 1.71
CA ILE A 264 -10.71 -3.94 2.79
C ILE A 264 -9.46 -3.06 2.77
N ASP A 265 -9.66 -1.74 2.79
CA ASP A 265 -8.60 -0.76 2.70
C ASP A 265 -8.36 -0.03 4.03
N ARG A 266 -7.18 0.60 4.10
CA ARG A 266 -6.69 1.31 5.28
C ARG A 266 -7.64 2.42 5.76
N PRO A 267 -8.18 3.31 4.90
CA PRO A 267 -9.17 4.31 5.31
C PRO A 267 -10.40 3.72 5.99
N THR A 268 -10.89 2.57 5.50
CA THR A 268 -12.00 1.86 6.15
C THR A 268 -11.64 1.43 7.56
N ILE A 269 -10.50 0.74 7.75
CA ILE A 269 -10.08 0.32 9.10
C ILE A 269 -9.91 1.53 10.01
N GLU A 270 -9.18 2.56 9.58
CA GLU A 270 -8.89 3.74 10.39
C GLU A 270 -10.16 4.47 10.83
N ARG A 271 -11.19 4.50 9.96
CA ARG A 271 -12.44 5.19 10.25
C ARG A 271 -13.41 4.37 11.11
N VAL A 272 -13.42 3.06 10.93
CA VAL A 272 -14.40 2.15 11.52
C VAL A 272 -13.91 1.55 12.85
N GLN A 273 -12.59 1.35 13.03
CA GLN A 273 -12.05 0.81 14.27
C GLN A 273 -12.40 1.67 15.49
N GLY A 274 -12.68 1.03 16.62
CA GLY A 274 -13.01 1.73 17.86
C GLY A 274 -14.39 2.40 17.88
N THR A 275 -15.23 2.18 16.86
CA THR A 275 -16.63 2.65 16.82
C THR A 275 -17.60 1.51 17.11
N ALA A 276 -18.83 1.85 17.49
CA ALA A 276 -19.93 0.90 17.64
C ALA A 276 -21.25 1.40 17.00
N PRO A 277 -21.32 1.47 15.65
CA PRO A 277 -22.51 1.96 14.94
C PRO A 277 -23.77 1.10 15.15
N GLY A 278 -23.62 -0.14 15.62
CA GLY A 278 -24.75 -0.98 16.04
C GLY A 278 -25.38 -0.58 17.37
N ALA A 279 -24.61 0.09 18.22
CA ALA A 279 -25.00 0.47 19.59
C ALA A 279 -25.25 1.98 19.74
N PHE A 280 -24.54 2.82 18.98
CA PHE A 280 -24.62 4.28 19.09
C PHE A 280 -25.08 4.93 17.79
N SER A 281 -26.11 5.77 17.89
CA SER A 281 -26.64 6.52 16.76
C SER A 281 -25.65 7.53 16.20
N THR A 282 -24.80 8.13 17.03
CA THR A 282 -23.76 9.08 16.57
C THR A 282 -22.77 8.40 15.63
N ASP A 283 -22.19 7.27 16.06
CA ASP A 283 -21.28 6.48 15.22
C ASP A 283 -21.99 6.00 13.95
N HIS A 284 -23.24 5.55 14.08
CA HIS A 284 -24.05 5.11 12.96
C HIS A 284 -24.22 6.20 11.91
N ASP A 285 -24.67 7.38 12.30
CA ASP A 285 -25.02 8.45 11.37
C ASP A 285 -23.79 9.03 10.67
N GLU A 286 -22.68 9.21 11.40
CA GLU A 286 -21.43 9.66 10.81
C GLU A 286 -20.86 8.64 9.82
N LEU A 287 -20.77 7.37 10.20
CA LEU A 287 -20.24 6.31 9.34
C LEU A 287 -21.15 6.03 8.14
N LEU A 288 -22.47 6.16 8.28
CA LEU A 288 -23.40 6.03 7.16
C LEU A 288 -23.17 7.13 6.11
N SER A 289 -22.85 8.35 6.53
CA SER A 289 -22.47 9.45 5.62
C SER A 289 -21.16 9.13 4.87
N ASP A 290 -20.16 8.62 5.59
CA ASP A 290 -18.88 8.20 4.99
C ASP A 290 -19.06 7.00 4.05
N LEU A 291 -19.99 6.08 4.36
CA LEU A 291 -20.34 4.94 3.51
C LEU A 291 -20.98 5.40 2.20
N LYS A 292 -21.97 6.29 2.27
CA LYS A 292 -22.66 6.83 1.09
C LYS A 292 -21.71 7.61 0.18
N SER A 293 -20.79 8.37 0.77
CA SER A 293 -19.77 9.12 0.02
C SER A 293 -18.61 8.25 -0.50
N GLY A 294 -18.56 6.96 -0.15
CA GLY A 294 -17.51 6.04 -0.60
C GLY A 294 -16.15 6.24 0.08
N ARG A 295 -16.12 6.95 1.20
CA ARG A 295 -14.90 7.13 2.01
C ARG A 295 -14.53 5.88 2.80
N ILE A 296 -15.54 5.08 3.16
CA ILE A 296 -15.35 3.74 3.69
C ILE A 296 -15.91 2.72 2.70
N LEU A 297 -15.27 1.55 2.66
CA LEU A 297 -15.55 0.46 1.72
C LEU A 297 -15.49 0.91 0.25
N GLY A 298 -14.56 1.83 -0.08
CA GLY A 298 -14.45 2.44 -1.41
C GLY A 298 -14.15 1.46 -2.55
N ASN A 299 -13.56 0.30 -2.23
CA ASN A 299 -13.26 -0.77 -3.19
C ASN A 299 -14.49 -1.63 -3.56
N PHE A 300 -15.65 -1.37 -2.96
CA PHE A 300 -16.85 -2.18 -3.12
C PHE A 300 -17.97 -1.42 -3.84
N SER A 301 -18.77 -2.16 -4.60
CA SER A 301 -20.00 -1.61 -5.20
C SER A 301 -20.97 -1.12 -4.12
N GLU A 302 -21.88 -0.22 -4.49
CA GLU A 302 -22.89 0.31 -3.56
C GLU A 302 -23.73 -0.80 -2.91
N GLN A 303 -24.08 -1.84 -3.67
CA GLN A 303 -24.79 -3.01 -3.15
C GLN A 303 -23.95 -3.74 -2.09
N GLN A 304 -22.69 -4.08 -2.40
CA GLN A 304 -21.80 -4.76 -1.45
C GLN A 304 -21.57 -3.93 -0.18
N ARG A 305 -21.42 -2.61 -0.32
CA ARG A 305 -21.31 -1.69 0.83
C ARG A 305 -22.54 -1.77 1.73
N GLY A 306 -23.75 -1.81 1.17
CA GLY A 306 -24.98 -1.96 1.93
C GLY A 306 -25.06 -3.28 2.71
N GLU A 307 -24.68 -4.39 2.06
CA GLU A 307 -24.66 -5.71 2.70
C GLU A 307 -23.63 -5.82 3.83
N MET A 308 -22.44 -5.22 3.64
CA MET A 308 -21.40 -5.16 4.66
C MET A 308 -21.78 -4.22 5.81
N TRP A 309 -22.46 -3.11 5.53
CA TRP A 309 -22.94 -2.17 6.55
C TRP A 309 -23.86 -2.83 7.56
N VAL A 310 -24.81 -3.65 7.09
CA VAL A 310 -25.70 -4.41 7.98
C VAL A 310 -24.91 -5.28 8.95
N ARG A 311 -23.87 -5.96 8.45
CA ARG A 311 -22.99 -6.80 9.26
C ARG A 311 -22.14 -5.99 10.22
N ILE A 312 -21.59 -4.85 9.80
CA ILE A 312 -20.86 -3.90 10.65
C ILE A 312 -21.73 -3.45 11.83
N CYS A 313 -22.98 -3.06 11.57
CA CYS A 313 -23.92 -2.70 12.62
C CYS A 313 -24.25 -3.90 13.52
N GLU A 314 -24.41 -5.10 12.97
CA GLU A 314 -24.74 -6.29 13.76
C GLU A 314 -23.61 -6.67 14.74
N VAL A 315 -22.37 -6.78 14.26
CA VAL A 315 -21.22 -7.16 15.10
C VAL A 315 -20.90 -6.10 16.15
N SER A 316 -21.24 -4.84 15.89
CA SER A 316 -20.92 -3.72 16.77
C SER A 316 -22.04 -3.33 17.75
N ARG A 317 -23.06 -4.17 17.91
CA ARG A 317 -24.11 -3.98 18.94
C ARG A 317 -23.59 -4.14 20.36
N GLN A 318 -22.55 -4.96 20.55
CA GLN A 318 -22.08 -5.39 21.87
C GLN A 318 -20.59 -5.16 22.10
N CYS A 319 -19.84 -4.77 21.07
CA CYS A 319 -18.42 -4.45 21.19
C CYS A 319 -18.03 -3.37 20.19
N LEU A 320 -16.94 -2.67 20.48
CA LEU A 320 -16.29 -1.80 19.50
C LEU A 320 -15.69 -2.65 18.38
N ILE A 321 -15.61 -2.09 17.17
CA ILE A 321 -14.98 -2.78 16.04
C ILE A 321 -13.47 -2.88 16.32
N PRO A 322 -12.92 -4.10 16.43
CA PRO A 322 -11.61 -4.32 17.00
C PRO A 322 -10.50 -4.17 15.95
N SER A 323 -9.30 -3.81 16.41
CA SER A 323 -8.10 -3.73 15.56
C SER A 323 -6.82 -3.88 16.39
N PRO A 324 -5.67 -4.25 15.77
CA PRO A 324 -4.41 -4.42 16.48
C PRO A 324 -3.89 -3.17 17.20
N THR A 325 -4.33 -1.97 16.81
CA THR A 325 -3.90 -0.71 17.44
C THR A 325 -4.31 -0.61 18.91
N HIS A 326 -5.35 -1.36 19.31
CA HIS A 326 -5.88 -1.35 20.68
C HIS A 326 -5.23 -2.37 21.61
N LEU A 327 -4.21 -3.11 21.15
CA LEU A 327 -3.50 -4.11 21.95
C LEU A 327 -2.82 -3.53 23.21
N SER A 328 -2.45 -2.25 23.21
CA SER A 328 -1.89 -1.56 24.38
C SER A 328 -2.94 -0.95 25.32
N THR A 329 -4.21 -0.94 24.94
CA THR A 329 -5.27 -0.19 25.65
C THR A 329 -5.96 -1.02 26.74
N PHE A 330 -5.27 -2.01 27.30
CA PHE A 330 -5.69 -2.63 28.55
C PHE A 330 -5.58 -1.62 29.71
N PRO A 331 -6.52 -1.60 30.66
CA PRO A 331 -6.72 -0.47 31.56
C PRO A 331 -5.53 -0.34 32.53
N GLY A 332 -4.75 0.72 32.37
CA GLY A 332 -3.63 1.04 33.25
C GLY A 332 -3.02 2.43 33.06
N HIS A 333 -3.20 3.09 31.91
CA HIS A 333 -2.78 4.48 31.73
C HIS A 333 -3.61 5.19 30.66
N PRO A 334 -4.08 6.43 30.89
CA PRO A 334 -4.86 7.18 29.92
C PRO A 334 -3.96 7.66 28.79
N ALA A 335 -4.23 7.22 27.57
CA ALA A 335 -3.73 7.90 26.38
C ALA A 335 -4.55 9.19 26.20
N SER A 336 -3.85 10.32 26.25
CA SER A 336 -4.36 11.66 26.05
C SER A 336 -4.86 11.84 24.61
N GLY A 337 -6.11 12.31 24.46
CA GLY A 337 -6.62 12.90 23.22
C GLY A 337 -7.94 12.29 22.75
N GLN A 338 -9.04 12.95 23.11
CA GLN A 338 -10.44 12.69 22.73
C GLN A 338 -11.04 11.37 23.26
N ALA A 339 -11.45 11.42 24.54
CA ALA A 339 -12.36 10.43 25.10
C ALA A 339 -13.78 10.68 24.59
N VAL A 340 -14.25 9.90 23.63
CA VAL A 340 -15.69 9.60 23.55
C VAL A 340 -15.97 8.69 24.75
N GLN A 341 -16.74 9.19 25.73
CA GLN A 341 -17.15 8.42 26.89
C GLN A 341 -18.14 7.34 26.46
N TYR A 342 -17.65 6.14 26.16
CA TYR A 342 -18.51 4.98 26.01
C TYR A 342 -18.91 4.44 27.40
N PRO A 343 -20.17 4.00 27.60
CA PRO A 343 -20.60 3.37 28.84
C PRO A 343 -19.74 2.13 29.16
N PRO A 344 -19.49 1.83 30.44
CA PRO A 344 -18.59 0.77 30.89
C PRO A 344 -18.98 -0.65 30.43
N SER A 345 -20.19 -0.84 29.89
CA SER A 345 -20.68 -2.10 29.35
C SER A 345 -20.05 -2.52 28.02
N LEU A 346 -19.30 -1.65 27.34
CA LEU A 346 -18.64 -1.93 26.05
C LEU A 346 -17.11 -2.03 26.15
N ILE A 347 -16.56 -1.82 27.35
CA ILE A 347 -15.16 -2.09 27.65
C ILE A 347 -15.04 -3.61 27.77
N ILE A 348 -14.67 -4.26 26.66
CA ILE A 348 -14.25 -5.66 26.49
C ILE A 348 -14.47 -6.48 27.77
N GLN A 349 -15.66 -7.09 27.91
CA GLN A 349 -15.84 -8.14 28.90
C GLN A 349 -14.97 -9.33 28.47
N THR A 350 -14.01 -9.64 29.34
CA THR A 350 -13.03 -10.75 29.27
C THR A 350 -13.67 -12.11 29.18
#